data_AF-A0AA95SVW1-F1
#
_entry.id   AF-A0AA95SVW1-F1
#
_cell.length_a   1.000
_cell.length_b   1.000
_cell.length_c   1.000
_cell.angle_alpha   90.00
_cell.angle_beta   90.00
_cell.angle_gamma   90.00
#
_symmetry.space_group_name_H-M   'P 1'
#
loop_
_entity.id
_entity.type
_entity.pdbx_description
1 polymer ?
#
loop_
_entity_poly.entity_id
_entity_poly.type
_entity_poly.pdbx_seq_one_letter_code
_entity_poly.pdbx_strand_id
1 'polypeptide(L)'
;MLSHRFIRASASLVLLACALPAQALDAPLAADSHVNSLLPGNNFGSLPTLNVGGGASALLRFDLATLPAGATAAKLVKANLILYVNRVGAPGAIEVLGLNGAWAEGSVTAANQPPNAGAGSGISVPVGAANQFLSVDLTGLVKQWISNPGSNFGVALQAALSAPATVVFFDSKENTASAHVARLDLTMADQGPKGDAGAPGATGATGATGPRGLTGSTGATGPQGAQGVQGQPGPVNLTYVSVTETLGGNYWAGYTASCPANTYLTGGGCGHRDNNSAQDDVKVNYAGPRPDSPTRNYQCNLRNTSGDGRAIRVWAICASASSVTLR
;
A
#
# COMPACT_ATOMS: atom_id res chain seq x y z
N MET A 1 -26.71 48.97 44.03
CA MET A 1 -26.49 47.53 43.78
C MET A 1 -26.05 47.37 42.34
N LEU A 2 -24.77 47.10 42.06
CA LEU A 2 -24.36 46.45 40.81
C LEU A 2 -23.00 45.79 41.07
N SER A 3 -23.03 44.46 41.15
CA SER A 3 -21.86 43.61 41.44
C SER A 3 -21.28 43.12 40.11
N HIS A 4 -20.04 43.49 39.81
CA HIS A 4 -19.30 42.89 38.69
C HIS A 4 -18.58 41.63 39.19
N ARG A 5 -19.09 40.47 38.75
CA ARG A 5 -18.43 39.16 38.92
C ARG A 5 -17.39 38.96 37.83
N PHE A 6 -16.12 38.80 38.22
CA PHE A 6 -15.07 38.28 37.34
C PHE A 6 -15.21 36.76 37.20
N ILE A 7 -15.48 36.28 35.98
CA ILE A 7 -15.43 34.85 35.65
C ILE A 7 -14.03 34.55 35.13
N ARG A 8 -13.27 33.70 35.86
CA ARG A 8 -12.03 33.09 35.38
C ARG A 8 -12.40 31.93 34.45
N ALA A 9 -12.07 32.05 33.17
CA ALA A 9 -12.17 30.95 32.21
C ALA A 9 -10.89 30.10 32.29
N SER A 10 -11.03 28.88 32.83
CA SER A 10 -9.98 27.86 32.78
C SER A 10 -9.97 27.24 31.38
N ALA A 11 -8.87 27.41 30.64
CA ALA A 11 -8.68 26.78 29.35
C ALA A 11 -8.21 25.33 29.55
N SER A 12 -9.13 24.37 29.37
CA SER A 12 -8.80 22.95 29.26
C SER A 12 -8.22 22.69 27.86
N LEU A 13 -6.94 22.34 27.82
CA LEU A 13 -6.22 21.93 26.61
C LEU A 13 -6.70 20.52 26.20
N VAL A 14 -7.63 20.45 25.26
CA VAL A 14 -8.02 19.20 24.61
C VAL A 14 -7.00 18.88 23.51
N LEU A 15 -6.14 17.90 23.75
CA LEU A 15 -5.27 17.31 22.73
C LEU A 15 -6.12 16.58 21.69
N LEU A 16 -6.39 17.24 20.57
CA LEU A 16 -7.05 16.63 19.42
C LEU A 16 -6.00 15.84 18.61
N ALA A 17 -5.99 14.52 18.75
CA ALA A 17 -5.15 13.63 17.97
C ALA A 17 -5.58 13.66 16.50
N CYS A 18 -4.82 14.38 15.67
CA CYS A 18 -5.09 14.56 14.25
C CYS A 18 -4.66 13.31 13.46
N ALA A 19 -5.62 12.57 12.90
CA ALA A 19 -5.35 11.45 12.00
C ALA A 19 -5.04 11.98 10.59
N LEU A 20 -3.78 11.84 10.16
CA LEU A 20 -3.26 12.22 8.86
C LEU A 20 -3.78 11.30 7.74
N PRO A 21 -3.90 11.78 6.48
CA PRO A 21 -4.26 10.91 5.37
C PRO A 21 -3.17 9.85 5.20
N ALA A 22 -3.62 8.62 4.98
CA ALA A 22 -2.72 7.50 4.84
C ALA A 22 -2.76 6.95 3.41
N GLN A 23 -1.60 6.86 2.76
CA GLN A 23 -1.46 6.27 1.43
C GLN A 23 -1.42 4.75 1.53
N ALA A 24 -2.31 4.07 0.82
CA ALA A 24 -2.30 2.62 0.70
C ALA A 24 -1.32 2.21 -0.41
N LEU A 25 -0.41 1.28 -0.09
CA LEU A 25 0.60 0.75 -1.00
C LEU A 25 0.68 -0.76 -0.82
N ASP A 26 0.85 -1.51 -1.90
CA ASP A 26 1.11 -2.95 -1.82
C ASP A 26 2.59 -3.25 -1.98
N ALA A 27 3.15 -4.02 -1.06
CA ALA A 27 4.44 -4.67 -1.26
C ALA A 27 4.21 -6.07 -1.86
N PRO A 28 4.64 -6.32 -3.11
CA PRO A 28 4.38 -7.60 -3.77
C PRO A 28 5.14 -8.74 -3.08
N LEU A 29 4.58 -9.94 -3.19
CA LEU A 29 5.25 -11.16 -2.78
C LEU A 29 6.42 -11.45 -3.71
N ALA A 30 7.62 -11.51 -3.14
CA ALA A 30 8.86 -11.76 -3.85
C ALA A 30 9.22 -13.25 -3.91
N ALA A 31 8.85 -14.01 -2.88
CA ALA A 31 9.07 -15.44 -2.81
C ALA A 31 8.10 -16.09 -1.81
N ASP A 32 7.66 -17.30 -2.12
CA ASP A 32 6.89 -18.15 -1.21
C ASP A 32 7.22 -19.64 -1.39
N SER A 33 7.18 -20.36 -0.28
CA SER A 33 7.39 -21.80 -0.27
C SER A 33 6.83 -22.35 1.03
N HIS A 34 6.82 -23.66 1.18
CA HIS A 34 6.72 -24.25 2.50
C HIS A 34 7.83 -25.28 2.69
N VAL A 35 8.13 -25.57 3.94
CA VAL A 35 9.02 -26.66 4.32
C VAL A 35 8.23 -27.68 5.11
N ASN A 36 8.70 -28.92 5.15
CA ASN A 36 8.05 -29.97 5.91
C ASN A 36 9.07 -30.81 6.67
N SER A 37 8.95 -30.89 7.99
CA SER A 37 9.85 -31.65 8.84
C SER A 37 9.80 -33.17 8.60
N LEU A 38 8.70 -33.67 8.03
CA LEU A 38 8.54 -35.07 7.62
C LEU A 38 9.16 -35.36 6.25
N LEU A 39 9.44 -34.32 5.45
CA LEU A 39 10.05 -34.41 4.12
C LEU A 39 11.21 -33.39 4.00
N PRO A 40 12.27 -33.52 4.81
CA PRO A 40 13.19 -32.42 5.07
C PRO A 40 14.11 -32.05 3.90
N GLY A 41 14.26 -32.93 2.91
CA GLY A 41 15.04 -32.68 1.69
C GLY A 41 14.24 -32.10 0.53
N ASN A 42 12.90 -32.01 0.65
CA ASN A 42 12.05 -31.56 -0.44
C ASN A 42 11.94 -30.03 -0.44
N ASN A 43 11.99 -29.47 -1.64
CA ASN A 43 11.59 -28.09 -1.91
C ASN A 43 10.15 -28.09 -2.44
N PHE A 44 9.34 -27.13 -1.97
CA PHE A 44 7.93 -27.04 -2.33
C PHE A 44 7.56 -25.69 -2.96
N GLY A 45 8.54 -24.90 -3.41
CA GLY A 45 8.32 -23.55 -3.93
C GLY A 45 7.58 -23.50 -5.27
N SER A 46 7.39 -24.64 -5.94
CA SER A 46 6.63 -24.73 -7.20
C SER A 46 5.21 -25.28 -7.04
N LEU A 47 4.78 -25.56 -5.80
CA LEU A 47 3.44 -26.10 -5.55
C LEU A 47 2.42 -24.97 -5.44
N PRO A 48 1.16 -25.17 -5.90
CA PRO A 48 0.11 -24.15 -5.86
C PRO A 48 -0.44 -23.86 -4.45
N THR A 49 0.11 -24.49 -3.41
CA THR A 49 -0.36 -24.31 -2.03
C THR A 49 0.80 -24.15 -1.05
N LEU A 50 0.61 -23.24 -0.11
CA LEU A 50 1.47 -23.06 1.05
C LEU A 50 0.85 -23.78 2.24
N ASN A 51 1.52 -24.83 2.70
CA ASN A 51 0.97 -25.71 3.72
C ASN A 51 1.44 -25.29 5.12
N VAL A 52 0.52 -25.32 6.08
CA VAL A 52 0.79 -25.09 7.50
C VAL A 52 0.16 -26.21 8.32
N GLY A 53 0.93 -26.81 9.22
CA GLY A 53 0.50 -27.95 10.04
C GLY A 53 0.96 -29.30 9.49
N GLY A 54 0.80 -30.36 10.29
CA GLY A 54 1.25 -31.71 9.89
C GLY A 54 2.75 -31.80 9.58
N GLY A 55 3.57 -31.01 10.30
CA GLY A 55 5.01 -30.87 10.06
C GLY A 55 5.39 -29.76 9.07
N ALA A 56 4.42 -29.13 8.41
CA ALA A 56 4.68 -28.06 7.45
C ALA A 56 4.65 -26.66 8.07
N SER A 57 5.53 -25.79 7.58
CA SER A 57 5.56 -24.35 7.84
C SER A 57 5.73 -23.60 6.52
N ALA A 58 4.89 -22.60 6.27
CA ALA A 58 4.97 -21.77 5.07
C ALA A 58 5.94 -20.60 5.30
N LEU A 59 6.58 -20.13 4.24
CA LEU A 59 7.53 -19.03 4.20
C LEU A 59 7.08 -18.04 3.14
N LEU A 60 7.08 -16.75 3.48
CA LEU A 60 6.65 -15.65 2.60
C LEU A 60 7.66 -14.52 2.71
N ARG A 61 8.14 -13.97 1.60
CA ARG A 61 9.02 -12.80 1.56
C ARG A 61 8.46 -11.74 0.63
N PHE A 62 8.48 -10.49 1.07
CA PHE A 62 7.91 -9.34 0.34
C PHE A 62 8.99 -8.40 -0.16
N ASP A 63 8.78 -7.81 -1.33
CA ASP A 63 9.67 -6.79 -1.89
C ASP A 63 9.23 -5.39 -1.43
N LEU A 64 10.04 -4.80 -0.54
CA LEU A 64 9.85 -3.43 -0.05
C LEU A 64 10.53 -2.37 -0.91
N ALA A 65 11.23 -2.75 -2.00
CA ALA A 65 11.79 -1.78 -2.94
C ALA A 65 10.69 -0.96 -3.65
N THR A 66 9.45 -1.44 -3.61
CA THR A 66 8.25 -0.75 -4.10
C THR A 66 7.81 0.42 -3.21
N LEU A 67 8.37 0.56 -2.01
CA LEU A 67 8.06 1.68 -1.11
C LEU A 67 8.50 3.03 -1.74
N PRO A 68 7.67 4.09 -1.67
CA PRO A 68 8.04 5.42 -2.12
C PRO A 68 9.30 5.94 -1.45
N ALA A 69 10.06 6.76 -2.18
CA ALA A 69 11.21 7.47 -1.63
C ALA A 69 10.79 8.30 -0.40
N GLY A 70 11.50 8.11 0.72
CA GLY A 70 11.16 8.77 1.99
C GLY A 70 10.12 8.05 2.84
N ALA A 71 9.80 6.79 2.54
CA ALA A 71 9.12 5.88 3.46
C ALA A 71 9.96 5.69 4.73
N THR A 72 9.35 5.92 5.89
CA THR A 72 10.00 5.70 7.19
C THR A 72 9.06 4.90 8.09
N ALA A 73 9.61 4.19 9.08
CA ALA A 73 8.80 3.43 10.03
C ALA A 73 7.83 4.32 10.83
N ALA A 74 8.19 5.59 11.05
CA ALA A 74 7.30 6.57 11.68
C ALA A 74 6.09 6.92 10.81
N LYS A 75 6.25 6.87 9.49
CA LYS A 75 5.15 7.07 8.54
C LYS A 75 4.28 5.83 8.39
N LEU A 76 4.75 4.62 8.68
CA LEU A 76 3.90 3.44 8.58
C LEU A 76 2.79 3.46 9.66
N VAL A 77 1.55 3.61 9.22
CA VAL A 77 0.34 3.57 10.07
C VAL A 77 -0.13 2.15 10.29
N LYS A 78 -0.19 1.36 9.20
CA LYS A 78 -0.68 -0.01 9.22
C LYS A 78 0.10 -0.85 8.21
N ALA A 79 0.34 -2.12 8.52
CA ALA A 79 0.71 -3.13 7.56
C ALA A 79 -0.11 -4.39 7.79
N ASN A 80 -0.87 -4.82 6.80
CA ASN A 80 -1.70 -6.02 6.87
C ASN A 80 -1.20 -7.05 5.86
N LEU A 81 -0.80 -8.23 6.35
CA LEU A 81 -0.62 -9.39 5.52
C LEU A 81 -1.99 -9.97 5.17
N ILE A 82 -2.27 -10.08 3.88
CA ILE A 82 -3.48 -10.68 3.34
C ILE A 82 -3.13 -12.04 2.74
N LEU A 83 -3.78 -13.09 3.24
CA LEU A 83 -3.62 -14.47 2.78
C LEU A 83 -4.97 -15.02 2.35
N TYR A 84 -5.01 -15.85 1.31
CA TYR A 84 -6.22 -16.59 0.95
C TYR A 84 -6.16 -18.00 1.52
N VAL A 85 -7.15 -18.38 2.34
CA VAL A 85 -7.28 -19.72 2.90
C VAL A 85 -7.93 -20.62 1.84
N ASN A 86 -7.13 -21.39 1.12
CA ASN A 86 -7.59 -22.31 0.08
C ASN A 86 -8.39 -23.48 0.69
N ARG A 87 -7.82 -24.13 1.70
CA ARG A 87 -8.40 -25.31 2.35
C ARG A 87 -8.10 -25.33 3.82
N VAL A 88 -9.04 -25.86 4.60
CA VAL A 88 -8.84 -26.18 6.02
C VAL A 88 -8.97 -27.69 6.18
N GLY A 89 -7.88 -28.35 6.57
CA GLY A 89 -7.88 -29.78 6.93
C GLY A 89 -8.27 -29.99 8.39
N ALA A 90 -7.76 -29.14 9.28
CA ALA A 90 -8.13 -29.09 10.69
C ALA A 90 -8.16 -27.61 11.14
N PRO A 91 -9.33 -27.10 11.57
CA PRO A 91 -9.46 -25.72 12.01
C PRO A 91 -8.66 -25.48 13.29
N GLY A 92 -8.23 -24.24 13.51
CA GLY A 92 -7.46 -23.88 14.69
C GLY A 92 -6.91 -22.47 14.58
N ALA A 93 -5.60 -22.31 14.79
CA ALA A 93 -4.93 -21.02 14.71
C ALA A 93 -3.53 -21.20 14.12
N ILE A 94 -3.11 -20.21 13.34
CA ILE A 94 -1.73 -20.08 12.89
C ILE A 94 -0.98 -19.07 13.75
N GLU A 95 0.33 -19.12 13.69
CA GLU A 95 1.23 -18.12 14.20
C GLU A 95 2.09 -17.56 13.07
N VAL A 96 2.17 -16.23 12.98
CA VAL A 96 3.00 -15.51 12.01
C VAL A 96 4.24 -14.97 12.69
N LEU A 97 5.42 -15.41 12.24
CA LEU A 97 6.71 -15.09 12.86
C LEU A 97 7.65 -14.42 11.87
N GLY A 98 8.38 -13.40 12.31
CA GLY A 98 9.49 -12.86 11.53
C GLY A 98 10.61 -13.88 11.32
N LEU A 99 11.18 -13.90 10.11
CA LEU A 99 12.38 -14.68 9.79
C LEU A 99 13.64 -13.87 10.09
N ASN A 100 14.70 -14.56 10.52
CA ASN A 100 15.98 -13.98 10.94
C ASN A 100 17.15 -14.36 10.01
N GLY A 101 16.86 -14.89 8.82
CA GLY A 101 17.88 -15.30 7.87
C GLY A 101 17.38 -15.31 6.43
N ALA A 102 18.30 -15.07 5.50
CA ALA A 102 18.01 -15.13 4.08
C ALA A 102 17.65 -16.55 3.64
N TRP A 103 16.82 -16.63 2.61
CA TRP A 103 16.45 -17.89 1.96
C TRP A 103 16.10 -17.64 0.49
N ALA A 104 16.14 -18.71 -0.30
CA ALA A 104 15.79 -18.68 -1.71
C ALA A 104 14.72 -19.72 -2.00
N GLU A 105 13.71 -19.31 -2.75
CA GLU A 105 12.52 -20.11 -3.02
C GLU A 105 12.84 -21.46 -3.66
N GLY A 106 13.70 -21.47 -4.67
CA GLY A 106 14.05 -22.67 -5.42
C GLY A 106 14.99 -23.63 -4.69
N SER A 107 15.45 -23.31 -3.47
CA SER A 107 16.39 -24.15 -2.72
C SER A 107 16.06 -24.34 -1.24
N VAL A 108 15.05 -23.66 -0.71
CA VAL A 108 14.65 -23.79 0.69
C VAL A 108 14.02 -25.16 0.96
N THR A 109 14.44 -25.80 2.04
CA THR A 109 13.98 -27.09 2.55
C THR A 109 13.95 -27.04 4.07
N ALA A 110 13.39 -28.05 4.75
CA ALA A 110 13.39 -28.04 6.22
C ALA A 110 14.80 -28.10 6.82
N ALA A 111 15.78 -28.64 6.07
CA ALA A 111 17.17 -28.75 6.48
C ALA A 111 17.96 -27.42 6.45
N ASN A 112 17.53 -26.45 5.62
CA ASN A 112 18.24 -25.19 5.42
C ASN A 112 17.34 -23.94 5.60
N GLN A 113 16.13 -24.14 6.11
CA GLN A 113 15.19 -23.04 6.36
C GLN A 113 15.80 -21.98 7.29
N PRO A 114 15.45 -20.70 7.10
CA PRO A 114 15.92 -19.65 7.98
C PRO A 114 15.32 -19.80 9.39
N PRO A 115 16.08 -19.49 10.46
CA PRO A 115 15.52 -19.39 11.80
C PRO A 115 14.41 -18.34 11.86
N ASN A 116 13.38 -18.59 12.66
CA ASN A 116 12.32 -17.63 12.96
C ASN A 116 12.45 -17.09 14.39
N ALA A 117 11.56 -16.16 14.77
CA ALA A 117 11.54 -15.53 16.09
C ALA A 117 11.24 -16.48 17.28
N GLY A 118 11.02 -17.78 17.04
CA GLY A 118 10.68 -18.79 18.04
C GLY A 118 9.18 -18.90 18.28
N ALA A 119 8.68 -20.13 18.40
CA ALA A 119 7.26 -20.39 18.61
C ALA A 119 6.73 -19.69 19.88
N GLY A 120 5.52 -19.12 19.78
CA GLY A 120 4.88 -18.32 20.84
C GLY A 120 5.25 -16.83 20.85
N SER A 121 6.22 -16.40 20.03
CA SER A 121 6.66 -15.01 19.90
C SER A 121 5.92 -14.24 18.78
N GLY A 122 5.22 -14.97 17.92
CA GLY A 122 4.53 -14.43 16.75
C GLY A 122 3.11 -13.95 17.03
N ILE A 123 2.46 -13.49 15.96
CA ILE A 123 1.05 -13.08 16.01
C ILE A 123 0.18 -14.31 15.78
N SER A 124 -0.61 -14.68 16.78
CA SER A 124 -1.56 -15.79 16.66
C SER A 124 -2.88 -15.33 16.06
N VAL A 125 -3.35 -16.04 15.04
CA VAL A 125 -4.58 -15.69 14.32
C VAL A 125 -5.43 -16.95 14.10
N PRO A 126 -6.72 -16.94 14.48
CA PRO A 126 -7.60 -18.07 14.26
C PRO A 126 -7.89 -18.29 12.77
N VAL A 127 -7.97 -19.55 12.36
CA VAL A 127 -8.33 -19.98 11.01
C VAL A 127 -9.35 -21.12 11.09
N GLY A 128 -10.63 -20.76 10.87
CA GLY A 128 -11.76 -21.68 11.06
C GLY A 128 -12.45 -22.15 9.78
N ALA A 129 -12.30 -21.42 8.67
CA ALA A 129 -12.98 -21.72 7.41
C ALA A 129 -12.09 -21.47 6.19
N ALA A 130 -12.33 -22.23 5.13
CA ALA A 130 -11.71 -22.10 3.82
C ALA A 130 -12.45 -21.08 2.93
N ASN A 131 -11.88 -20.78 1.77
CA ASN A 131 -12.41 -19.88 0.75
C ASN A 131 -12.64 -18.44 1.22
N GLN A 132 -11.72 -17.93 2.03
CA GLN A 132 -11.79 -16.57 2.55
C GLN A 132 -10.41 -15.97 2.74
N PHE A 133 -10.37 -14.64 2.79
CA PHE A 133 -9.16 -13.92 3.12
C PHE A 133 -8.95 -13.85 4.64
N LEU A 134 -7.69 -14.05 5.04
CA LEU A 134 -7.18 -13.84 6.38
C LEU A 134 -6.31 -12.60 6.38
N SER A 135 -6.57 -11.66 7.30
CA SER A 135 -5.76 -10.45 7.48
C SER A 135 -5.00 -10.52 8.80
N VAL A 136 -3.69 -10.27 8.75
CA VAL A 136 -2.80 -10.28 9.92
C VAL A 136 -2.08 -8.94 10.03
N ASP A 137 -2.19 -8.27 11.18
CA ASP A 137 -1.53 -6.98 11.41
C ASP A 137 -0.04 -7.17 11.68
N LEU A 138 0.79 -6.90 10.67
CA LEU A 138 2.25 -6.95 10.75
C LEU A 138 2.89 -5.58 10.96
N THR A 139 2.15 -4.56 11.38
CA THR A 139 2.64 -3.18 11.48
C THR A 139 3.95 -3.07 12.26
N GLY A 140 4.05 -3.76 13.40
CA GLY A 140 5.27 -3.76 14.22
C GLY A 140 6.49 -4.34 13.49
N LEU A 141 6.31 -5.49 12.83
CA LEU A 141 7.37 -6.17 12.10
C LEU A 141 7.83 -5.38 10.87
N VAL A 142 6.87 -4.83 10.09
CA VAL A 142 7.21 -4.04 8.90
C VAL A 142 7.91 -2.73 9.28
N LYS A 143 7.57 -2.11 10.43
CA LYS A 143 8.34 -0.97 10.96
C LYS A 143 9.81 -1.32 11.20
N GLN A 144 10.10 -2.53 11.68
CA GLN A 144 11.49 -2.99 11.85
C GLN A 144 12.17 -3.14 10.48
N TRP A 145 11.50 -3.74 9.50
CA TRP A 145 12.03 -3.88 8.13
C TRP A 145 12.30 -2.53 7.46
N ILE A 146 11.41 -1.55 7.59
CA ILE A 146 11.64 -0.21 7.03
C ILE A 146 12.81 0.49 7.75
N SER A 147 12.97 0.30 9.06
CA SER A 147 14.07 0.92 9.83
C SER A 147 15.42 0.27 9.55
N ASN A 148 15.43 -1.03 9.24
CA ASN A 148 16.61 -1.80 8.90
C ASN A 148 16.27 -2.74 7.72
N PRO A 149 16.37 -2.27 6.46
CA PRO A 149 16.00 -3.07 5.28
C PRO A 149 16.73 -4.41 5.17
N GLY A 150 17.95 -4.52 5.72
CA GLY A 150 18.70 -5.77 5.78
C GLY A 150 18.10 -6.85 6.69
N SER A 151 17.04 -6.52 7.44
CA SER A 151 16.28 -7.47 8.28
C SER A 151 15.02 -8.03 7.61
N ASN A 152 14.68 -7.58 6.39
CA ASN A 152 13.53 -8.09 5.66
C ASN A 152 13.82 -9.48 5.06
N PHE A 153 13.62 -10.52 5.87
CA PHE A 153 13.69 -11.90 5.43
C PHE A 153 12.31 -12.54 5.23
N GLY A 154 11.24 -11.78 5.47
CA GLY A 154 9.87 -12.25 5.39
C GLY A 154 9.35 -12.87 6.68
N VAL A 155 8.29 -13.66 6.56
CA VAL A 155 7.60 -14.34 7.68
C VAL A 155 7.50 -15.84 7.46
N ALA A 156 7.45 -16.57 8.57
CA ALA A 156 6.99 -17.96 8.62
C ALA A 156 5.55 -18.00 9.12
N LEU A 157 4.75 -18.92 8.57
CA LEU A 157 3.46 -19.33 9.09
C LEU A 157 3.59 -20.75 9.63
N GLN A 158 3.23 -20.95 10.89
CA GLN A 158 3.21 -22.28 11.52
C GLN A 158 1.92 -22.49 12.31
N ALA A 159 1.62 -23.72 12.69
CA ALA A 159 0.52 -23.98 13.61
C ALA A 159 0.81 -23.28 14.96
N ALA A 160 -0.16 -22.55 15.50
CA ALA A 160 0.02 -21.87 16.77
C ALA A 160 0.19 -22.89 17.90
N LEU A 161 0.98 -22.56 18.92
CA LEU A 161 1.14 -23.42 20.12
C LEU A 161 -0.19 -23.66 20.85
N SER A 162 -1.14 -22.72 20.74
CA SER A 162 -2.50 -22.86 21.27
C SER A 162 -3.37 -23.83 20.46
N ALA A 163 -2.97 -24.17 19.23
CA ALA A 163 -3.70 -25.03 18.32
C ALA A 163 -2.73 -25.87 17.43
N PRO A 164 -1.90 -26.76 18.02
CA PRO A 164 -0.83 -27.45 17.30
C PRO A 164 -1.34 -28.46 16.25
N ALA A 165 -2.61 -28.87 16.34
CA ALA A 165 -3.28 -29.75 15.38
C ALA A 165 -3.81 -29.01 14.14
N THR A 166 -3.62 -27.69 14.05
CA THR A 166 -4.07 -26.89 12.90
C THR A 166 -3.45 -27.42 11.61
N VAL A 167 -4.28 -27.62 10.58
CA VAL A 167 -3.83 -27.98 9.23
C VAL A 167 -4.58 -27.11 8.22
N VAL A 168 -3.87 -26.19 7.58
CA VAL A 168 -4.45 -25.23 6.65
C VAL A 168 -3.55 -25.05 5.42
N PHE A 169 -4.17 -24.66 4.32
CA PHE A 169 -3.54 -24.51 3.01
C PHE A 169 -3.87 -23.12 2.51
N PHE A 170 -2.85 -22.32 2.25
CA PHE A 170 -3.00 -21.01 1.61
C PHE A 170 -2.66 -21.12 0.12
N ASP A 171 -3.16 -20.18 -0.66
CA ASP A 171 -2.71 -20.05 -2.05
C ASP A 171 -1.25 -19.61 -2.10
N SER A 172 -0.47 -20.23 -2.99
CA SER A 172 0.84 -19.74 -3.39
C SER A 172 0.75 -18.88 -4.65
N LYS A 173 1.86 -18.24 -5.03
CA LYS A 173 1.95 -17.50 -6.30
C LYS A 173 1.85 -18.39 -7.54
N GLU A 174 2.08 -19.69 -7.43
CA GLU A 174 1.90 -20.68 -8.51
C GLU A 174 0.44 -21.07 -8.71
N ASN A 175 -0.45 -20.70 -7.79
CA ASN A 175 -1.85 -21.07 -7.90
C ASN A 175 -2.57 -20.23 -8.96
N THR A 176 -2.60 -20.75 -10.19
CA THR A 176 -3.30 -20.12 -11.31
C THR A 176 -4.81 -20.37 -11.32
N ALA A 177 -5.33 -21.30 -10.50
CA ALA A 177 -6.75 -21.64 -10.48
C ALA A 177 -7.58 -20.58 -9.75
N SER A 178 -7.09 -20.10 -8.60
CA SER A 178 -7.72 -19.05 -7.81
C SER A 178 -6.99 -17.71 -7.90
N ALA A 179 -5.68 -17.71 -8.23
CA ALA A 179 -4.86 -16.52 -8.43
C ALA A 179 -4.85 -15.52 -7.25
N HIS A 180 -5.12 -15.99 -6.02
CA HIS A 180 -5.09 -15.15 -4.82
C HIS A 180 -3.71 -15.19 -4.16
N VAL A 181 -2.75 -14.51 -4.79
CA VAL A 181 -1.39 -14.39 -4.25
C VAL A 181 -1.40 -13.60 -2.93
N ALA A 182 -0.58 -14.04 -1.96
CA ALA A 182 -0.39 -13.29 -0.72
C ALA A 182 0.12 -11.87 -1.01
N ARG A 183 -0.35 -10.90 -0.25
CA ARG A 183 0.04 -9.48 -0.42
C ARG A 183 0.18 -8.78 0.93
N LEU A 184 1.06 -7.78 0.95
CA LEU A 184 1.30 -6.97 2.12
C LEU A 184 0.80 -5.55 1.86
N ASP A 185 -0.35 -5.24 2.45
CA ASP A 185 -1.04 -3.96 2.28
C ASP A 185 -0.50 -2.99 3.34
N LEU A 186 0.14 -1.93 2.90
CA LEU A 186 0.77 -0.91 3.72
C LEU A 186 -0.05 0.37 3.69
N THR A 187 -0.12 1.07 4.81
CA THR A 187 -0.83 2.32 4.95
C THR A 187 0.13 3.33 5.58
N MET A 188 0.48 4.39 4.86
CA MET A 188 1.54 5.33 5.22
C MET A 188 0.96 6.71 5.53
N ALA A 189 1.19 7.27 6.71
CA ALA A 189 0.88 8.65 7.06
C ALA A 189 1.61 9.62 6.14
N ASP A 190 0.87 10.53 5.53
CA ASP A 190 1.40 11.61 4.73
C ASP A 190 1.99 12.67 5.68
N GLN A 191 3.32 12.79 5.71
CA GLN A 191 3.95 14.05 6.08
C GLN A 191 4.40 14.66 4.76
N GLY A 192 3.74 15.76 4.36
CA GLY A 192 4.06 16.48 3.14
C GLY A 192 5.56 16.79 3.03
N PRO A 193 6.07 17.09 1.82
CA PRO A 193 7.48 17.34 1.61
C PRO A 193 7.99 18.38 2.62
N LYS A 194 9.17 18.12 3.20
CA LYS A 194 9.90 19.13 3.97
C LYS A 194 10.02 20.35 3.06
N GLY A 195 9.37 21.46 3.42
CA GLY A 195 9.42 22.67 2.62
C GLY A 195 10.87 23.05 2.34
N ASP A 196 11.17 23.38 1.09
CA ASP A 196 12.48 23.86 0.70
C ASP A 196 12.93 24.96 1.66
N ALA A 197 14.20 24.94 2.06
CA ALA A 197 14.76 26.04 2.82
C ALA A 197 14.51 27.33 2.03
N GLY A 198 13.86 28.32 2.67
CA GLY A 198 13.53 29.59 2.00
C GLY A 198 14.77 30.15 1.30
N ALA A 199 14.61 30.58 0.05
CA ALA A 199 15.70 31.18 -0.71
C ALA A 199 16.38 32.27 0.14
N PRO A 200 17.73 32.36 0.16
CA PRO A 200 18.42 33.46 0.81
C PRO A 200 17.79 34.78 0.36
N GLY A 201 17.42 35.63 1.33
CA GLY A 201 16.80 36.92 1.02
C GLY A 201 17.66 37.70 0.03
N ALA A 202 17.03 38.36 -0.94
CA ALA A 202 17.74 39.17 -1.92
C ALA A 202 18.69 40.14 -1.22
N THR A 203 19.96 40.17 -1.64
CA THR A 203 20.94 41.14 -1.15
C THR A 203 20.36 42.54 -1.33
N GLY A 204 20.21 43.28 -0.22
CA GLY A 204 19.66 44.63 -0.26
C GLY A 204 20.43 45.52 -1.22
N ALA A 205 19.73 46.38 -1.96
CA ALA A 205 20.36 47.32 -2.88
C ALA A 205 21.42 48.15 -2.15
N THR A 206 22.61 48.28 -2.74
CA THR A 206 23.68 49.15 -2.23
C THR A 206 23.13 50.55 -2.07
N GLY A 207 23.06 51.03 -0.83
CA GLY A 207 22.59 52.39 -0.53
C GLY A 207 23.47 53.43 -1.21
N ALA A 208 22.86 54.49 -1.75
CA ALA A 208 23.58 55.63 -2.29
C ALA A 208 24.50 56.22 -1.22
N THR A 209 25.72 56.62 -1.62
CA THR A 209 26.71 57.23 -0.72
C THR A 209 26.15 58.54 -0.14
N GLY A 210 25.72 58.52 1.11
CA GLY A 210 25.30 59.71 1.85
C GLY A 210 26.50 60.48 2.44
N PRO A 211 26.38 61.79 2.63
CA PRO A 211 27.40 62.58 3.33
C PRO A 211 27.45 62.17 4.81
N ARG A 212 28.63 62.32 5.42
CA ARG A 212 28.98 61.87 6.77
C ARG A 212 28.04 62.44 7.85
N GLY A 213 27.33 61.58 8.59
CA GLY A 213 26.67 61.97 9.85
C GLY A 213 25.67 60.99 10.47
N LEU A 214 25.98 60.57 11.72
CA LEU A 214 25.15 60.00 12.81
C LEU A 214 24.53 58.59 12.64
N THR A 215 24.72 57.80 13.71
CA THR A 215 24.31 56.41 13.92
C THR A 215 22.83 56.16 13.59
N GLY A 216 22.57 55.22 12.67
CA GLY A 216 21.20 54.78 12.33
C GLY A 216 20.62 53.85 13.38
N SER A 217 19.35 54.04 13.73
CA SER A 217 18.57 53.16 14.60
C SER A 217 18.24 51.83 13.92
N THR A 218 18.21 50.75 14.70
CA THR A 218 17.79 49.40 14.26
C THR A 218 16.34 49.44 13.74
N GLY A 219 16.10 48.89 12.54
CA GLY A 219 14.78 48.82 11.94
C GLY A 219 13.81 47.90 12.70
N ALA A 220 12.52 48.26 12.71
CA ALA A 220 11.47 47.52 13.39
C ALA A 220 11.23 46.12 12.77
N THR A 221 10.92 45.14 13.63
CA THR A 221 10.53 43.78 13.22
C THR A 221 9.26 43.80 12.37
N GLY A 222 9.28 43.13 11.22
CA GLY A 222 8.15 43.07 10.29
C GLY A 222 6.92 42.33 10.85
N PRO A 223 5.71 42.61 10.33
CA PRO A 223 4.48 41.98 10.81
C PRO A 223 4.45 40.47 10.52
N GLN A 224 3.84 39.72 11.42
CA GLN A 224 3.59 38.28 11.26
C GLN A 224 2.67 38.04 10.04
N GLY A 225 3.05 37.09 9.17
CA GLY A 225 2.30 36.75 7.96
C GLY A 225 0.89 36.21 8.23
N ALA A 226 -0.02 36.46 7.29
CA ALA A 226 -1.41 36.03 7.37
C ALA A 226 -1.53 34.48 7.44
N GLN A 227 -2.47 34.01 8.25
CA GLN A 227 -2.81 32.60 8.37
C GLN A 227 -3.34 32.06 7.03
N GLY A 228 -2.81 30.92 6.58
CA GLY A 228 -3.22 30.28 5.33
C GLY A 228 -4.68 29.80 5.33
N VAL A 229 -5.28 29.75 4.14
CA VAL A 229 -6.67 29.31 3.92
C VAL A 229 -6.86 27.83 4.27
N GLN A 230 -8.00 27.53 4.88
CA GLN A 230 -8.41 26.19 5.31
C GLN A 230 -8.67 25.26 4.10
N GLY A 231 -8.14 24.03 4.13
CA GLY A 231 -8.45 22.98 3.14
C GLY A 231 -9.88 22.45 3.27
N GLN A 232 -10.49 22.02 2.15
CA GLN A 232 -11.88 21.53 2.07
C GLN A 232 -12.07 20.08 2.63
N PRO A 233 -13.30 19.69 3.07
CA PRO A 233 -13.57 18.47 3.86
C PRO A 233 -13.83 17.16 3.06
N GLY A 234 -13.53 15.97 3.63
CA GLY A 234 -13.78 14.59 3.08
C GLY A 234 -15.22 14.06 3.30
N PRO A 235 -15.58 12.74 3.29
CA PRO A 235 -14.97 11.49 2.78
C PRO A 235 -15.39 11.12 1.33
N VAL A 236 -14.66 10.20 0.71
CA VAL A 236 -14.77 9.87 -0.73
C VAL A 236 -15.57 8.61 -1.03
N ASN A 237 -16.67 8.73 -1.79
CA ASN A 237 -17.31 7.57 -2.42
C ASN A 237 -16.50 7.17 -3.65
N LEU A 238 -16.00 5.93 -3.70
CA LEU A 238 -15.33 5.39 -4.88
C LEU A 238 -16.35 4.80 -5.85
N THR A 239 -16.28 5.23 -7.10
CA THR A 239 -17.10 4.77 -8.22
C THR A 239 -16.18 4.13 -9.26
N TYR A 240 -16.48 2.90 -9.65
CA TYR A 240 -15.79 2.21 -10.73
C TYR A 240 -16.52 2.46 -12.05
N VAL A 241 -15.81 2.96 -13.06
CA VAL A 241 -16.35 3.15 -14.41
C VAL A 241 -15.52 2.31 -15.37
N SER A 242 -16.18 1.56 -16.25
CA SER A 242 -15.49 0.84 -17.31
C SER A 242 -16.17 1.01 -18.65
N VAL A 243 -15.36 1.09 -19.70
CA VAL A 243 -15.79 1.00 -21.09
C VAL A 243 -15.24 -0.30 -21.68
N THR A 244 -16.08 -0.98 -22.45
CA THR A 244 -15.70 -2.19 -23.18
C THR A 244 -15.80 -1.89 -24.65
N GLU A 245 -14.73 -2.15 -25.38
CA GLU A 245 -14.60 -1.80 -26.79
C GLU A 245 -14.00 -2.96 -27.56
N THR A 246 -14.13 -2.93 -28.89
CA THR A 246 -13.45 -3.88 -29.77
C THR A 246 -12.30 -3.18 -30.47
N LEU A 247 -11.08 -3.57 -30.13
CA LEU A 247 -9.89 -3.13 -30.83
C LEU A 247 -9.68 -4.00 -32.06
N GLY A 248 -9.79 -3.41 -33.24
CA GLY A 248 -9.61 -4.12 -34.52
C GLY A 248 -8.27 -4.86 -34.62
N GLY A 249 -8.20 -5.86 -35.50
CA GLY A 249 -6.96 -6.60 -35.77
C GLY A 249 -5.88 -5.70 -36.38
N ASN A 250 -4.62 -5.93 -35.99
CA ASN A 250 -3.45 -5.16 -36.43
C ASN A 250 -3.63 -3.64 -36.28
N TYR A 251 -4.39 -3.21 -35.27
CA TYR A 251 -4.82 -1.83 -35.11
C TYR A 251 -4.32 -1.23 -33.80
N TRP A 252 -4.10 0.08 -33.81
CA TRP A 252 -3.75 0.88 -32.64
C TRP A 252 -4.87 1.88 -32.39
N ALA A 253 -5.46 1.85 -31.19
CA ALA A 253 -6.37 2.91 -30.77
C ALA A 253 -6.16 3.33 -29.31
N GLY A 254 -6.58 4.56 -29.01
CA GLY A 254 -6.66 5.11 -27.67
C GLY A 254 -8.10 5.09 -27.18
N TYR A 255 -8.33 4.56 -25.97
CA TYR A 255 -9.64 4.50 -25.34
C TYR A 255 -9.59 5.19 -23.99
N THR A 256 -10.72 5.79 -23.60
CA THR A 256 -10.80 6.61 -22.39
C THR A 256 -11.97 6.17 -21.52
N ALA A 257 -11.73 5.97 -20.24
CA ALA A 257 -12.77 5.87 -19.23
C ALA A 257 -12.89 7.22 -18.49
N SER A 258 -14.08 7.81 -18.53
CA SER A 258 -14.35 9.14 -17.97
C SER A 258 -15.11 9.05 -16.65
N CYS A 259 -14.62 9.76 -15.65
CA CYS A 259 -15.29 9.88 -14.37
C CYS A 259 -16.61 10.67 -14.49
N PRO A 260 -17.67 10.23 -13.79
CA PRO A 260 -18.95 10.94 -13.76
C PRO A 260 -18.80 12.38 -13.26
N ALA A 261 -19.78 13.23 -13.57
CA ALA A 261 -19.79 14.59 -13.04
C ALA A 261 -19.68 14.59 -11.50
N ASN A 262 -18.98 15.59 -10.95
CA ASN A 262 -18.73 15.74 -9.51
C ASN A 262 -17.90 14.62 -8.85
N THR A 263 -17.19 13.83 -9.67
CA THR A 263 -16.16 12.90 -9.21
C THR A 263 -14.82 13.22 -9.87
N TYR A 264 -13.72 12.81 -9.24
CA TYR A 264 -12.36 12.98 -9.74
C TYR A 264 -11.65 11.64 -9.88
N LEU A 265 -10.78 11.54 -10.88
CA LEU A 265 -9.99 10.36 -11.18
C LEU A 265 -8.96 10.11 -10.09
N THR A 266 -8.94 8.89 -9.55
CA THR A 266 -7.96 8.43 -8.57
C THR A 266 -7.07 7.30 -9.08
N GLY A 267 -7.49 6.61 -10.16
CA GLY A 267 -6.74 5.52 -10.77
C GLY A 267 -7.51 4.86 -11.90
N GLY A 268 -6.97 3.79 -12.46
CA GLY A 268 -7.60 3.08 -13.57
C GLY A 268 -6.70 2.01 -14.15
N GLY A 269 -7.11 1.43 -15.28
CA GLY A 269 -6.33 0.43 -15.99
C GLY A 269 -7.01 -0.03 -17.27
N CYS A 270 -6.38 -0.98 -17.96
CA CYS A 270 -6.93 -1.60 -19.16
C CYS A 270 -6.33 -2.97 -19.44
N GLY A 271 -7.01 -3.75 -20.28
CA GLY A 271 -6.53 -5.04 -20.75
C GLY A 271 -7.58 -5.78 -21.59
N HIS A 272 -7.29 -7.06 -21.88
CA HIS A 272 -8.29 -7.97 -22.43
C HIS A 272 -9.51 -8.06 -21.52
N ARG A 273 -10.71 -8.11 -22.12
CA ARG A 273 -11.93 -8.39 -21.38
C ARG A 273 -12.20 -9.89 -21.23
N ASP A 274 -11.77 -10.67 -22.21
CA ASP A 274 -12.16 -12.08 -22.40
C ASP A 274 -11.26 -13.09 -21.67
N ASN A 275 -10.38 -12.63 -20.75
CA ASN A 275 -9.52 -13.50 -19.93
C ASN A 275 -8.68 -14.50 -20.76
N ASN A 276 -8.48 -14.26 -22.05
CA ASN A 276 -7.66 -15.10 -22.90
C ASN A 276 -6.17 -14.78 -22.68
N SER A 277 -5.65 -15.18 -21.52
CA SER A 277 -4.27 -14.96 -21.08
C SER A 277 -3.22 -15.74 -21.89
N ALA A 278 -3.65 -16.57 -22.85
CA ALA A 278 -2.77 -17.37 -23.69
C ALA A 278 -2.33 -16.64 -24.98
N GLN A 279 -2.91 -15.49 -25.31
CA GLN A 279 -2.47 -14.69 -26.46
C GLN A 279 -1.94 -13.34 -26.03
N ASP A 280 -0.72 -13.07 -26.45
CA ASP A 280 0.09 -11.93 -26.05
C ASP A 280 -0.18 -10.71 -26.96
N ASP A 281 -1.40 -10.64 -27.52
CA ASP A 281 -1.71 -9.90 -28.75
C ASP A 281 -2.29 -8.50 -28.52
N VAL A 282 -2.88 -8.19 -27.37
CA VAL A 282 -3.14 -6.79 -26.98
C VAL A 282 -2.03 -6.29 -26.06
N LYS A 283 -1.22 -5.37 -26.58
CA LYS A 283 -0.16 -4.69 -25.82
C LYS A 283 -0.64 -3.31 -25.34
N VAL A 284 -0.37 -3.01 -24.06
CA VAL A 284 -0.64 -1.70 -23.46
C VAL A 284 0.59 -0.82 -23.65
N ASN A 285 0.48 0.19 -24.50
CA ASN A 285 1.56 1.14 -24.77
C ASN A 285 1.55 2.33 -23.80
N TYR A 286 0.38 2.67 -23.28
CA TYR A 286 0.20 3.70 -22.26
C TYR A 286 -1.04 3.39 -21.44
N ALA A 287 -0.95 3.59 -20.12
CA ALA A 287 -2.07 3.52 -19.20
C ALA A 287 -1.86 4.59 -18.11
N GLY A 288 -2.75 5.58 -18.05
CA GLY A 288 -2.62 6.66 -17.07
C GLY A 288 -3.64 7.78 -17.25
N PRO A 289 -3.59 8.81 -16.39
CA PRO A 289 -4.43 9.99 -16.52
C PRO A 289 -4.20 10.70 -17.86
N ARG A 290 -5.30 10.99 -18.56
CA ARG A 290 -5.26 11.64 -19.87
C ARG A 290 -4.63 13.05 -19.76
N PRO A 291 -3.59 13.40 -20.54
CA PRO A 291 -2.84 14.65 -20.34
C PRO A 291 -3.67 15.95 -20.43
N ASP A 292 -4.71 15.98 -21.25
CA ASP A 292 -5.63 17.12 -21.44
C ASP A 292 -6.76 17.16 -20.39
N SER A 293 -6.97 16.08 -19.63
CA SER A 293 -7.99 16.00 -18.58
C SER A 293 -7.59 15.03 -17.45
N PRO A 294 -6.46 15.29 -16.77
CA PRO A 294 -5.83 14.30 -15.89
C PRO A 294 -6.62 14.03 -14.61
N THR A 295 -7.56 14.90 -14.25
CA THR A 295 -8.40 14.74 -13.06
C THR A 295 -9.74 14.06 -13.35
N ARG A 296 -10.04 13.74 -14.62
CA ARG A 296 -11.35 13.19 -15.01
C ARG A 296 -11.29 11.97 -15.92
N ASN A 297 -10.22 11.81 -16.69
CA ASN A 297 -10.17 10.82 -17.75
C ASN A 297 -8.96 9.90 -17.58
N TYR A 298 -9.19 8.59 -17.54
CA TYR A 298 -8.13 7.59 -17.63
C TYR A 298 -8.01 7.11 -19.06
N GLN A 299 -6.82 7.20 -19.65
CA GLN A 299 -6.55 6.81 -21.03
C GLN A 299 -5.69 5.55 -21.08
N CYS A 300 -6.06 4.68 -22.02
CA CYS A 300 -5.20 3.61 -22.47
C CYS A 300 -4.96 3.65 -23.97
N ASN A 301 -3.69 3.55 -24.36
CA ASN A 301 -3.31 3.34 -25.75
C ASN A 301 -2.91 1.88 -25.92
N LEU A 302 -3.67 1.19 -26.76
CA LEU A 302 -3.60 -0.26 -26.93
C LEU A 302 -3.25 -0.58 -28.38
N ARG A 303 -2.40 -1.59 -28.57
CA ARG A 303 -2.07 -2.15 -29.86
C ARG A 303 -2.49 -3.61 -29.91
N ASN A 304 -3.32 -3.97 -30.89
CA ASN A 304 -3.64 -5.35 -31.19
C ASN A 304 -2.71 -5.85 -32.30
N THR A 305 -1.94 -6.89 -32.02
CA THR A 305 -0.99 -7.53 -32.95
C THR A 305 -1.54 -8.81 -33.58
N SER A 306 -2.78 -9.19 -33.26
CA SER A 306 -3.48 -10.28 -33.95
C SER A 306 -4.20 -9.76 -35.20
N GLY A 307 -4.55 -10.68 -36.11
CA GLY A 307 -5.36 -10.34 -37.31
C GLY A 307 -6.84 -10.12 -37.03
N ASP A 308 -7.32 -10.47 -35.84
CA ASP A 308 -8.74 -10.46 -35.47
C ASP A 308 -9.07 -9.32 -34.50
N GLY A 309 -10.33 -8.92 -34.43
CA GLY A 309 -10.78 -7.98 -33.40
C GLY A 309 -10.66 -8.57 -31.99
N ARG A 310 -10.20 -7.78 -31.02
CA ARG A 310 -10.09 -8.16 -29.61
C ARG A 310 -10.97 -7.31 -28.73
N ALA A 311 -11.69 -7.97 -27.81
CA ALA A 311 -12.49 -7.30 -26.81
C ALA A 311 -11.58 -6.79 -25.69
N ILE A 312 -11.56 -5.48 -25.50
CA ILE A 312 -10.77 -4.82 -24.47
C ILE A 312 -11.69 -4.19 -23.43
N ARG A 313 -11.13 -3.92 -22.26
CA ARG A 313 -11.76 -3.09 -21.24
C ARG A 313 -10.78 -2.02 -20.80
N VAL A 314 -11.28 -0.80 -20.63
CA VAL A 314 -10.59 0.30 -19.95
C VAL A 314 -11.45 0.73 -18.79
N TRP A 315 -10.85 1.00 -17.64
CA TRP A 315 -11.57 1.44 -16.45
C TRP A 315 -10.89 2.59 -15.73
N ALA A 316 -11.70 3.34 -15.00
CA ALA A 316 -11.32 4.43 -14.12
C ALA A 316 -11.95 4.20 -12.74
N ILE A 317 -11.20 4.55 -11.71
CA ILE A 317 -11.65 4.65 -10.33
C ILE A 317 -11.82 6.13 -10.03
N CYS A 318 -13.01 6.52 -9.62
CA CYS A 318 -13.42 7.90 -9.47
C CYS A 318 -13.90 8.14 -8.04
N ALA A 319 -13.64 9.31 -7.48
CA ALA A 319 -14.01 9.65 -6.10
C ALA A 319 -14.93 10.87 -6.07
N SER A 320 -16.05 10.84 -5.33
CA SER A 320 -16.86 12.05 -5.04
C SER A 320 -16.57 12.60 -3.65
N ALA A 321 -16.46 13.91 -3.49
CA ALA A 321 -16.47 14.53 -2.17
C ALA A 321 -17.88 14.42 -1.56
N SER A 322 -18.04 13.70 -0.44
CA SER A 322 -19.31 13.65 0.26
C SER A 322 -19.43 14.86 1.17
N SER A 323 -20.38 15.76 0.92
CA SER A 323 -20.68 16.87 1.82
C SER A 323 -21.37 16.34 3.09
N VAL A 324 -20.59 15.95 4.10
CA VAL A 324 -21.13 15.67 5.43
C VAL A 324 -21.32 17.02 6.15
N THR A 325 -22.54 17.56 6.10
CA THR A 325 -22.94 18.69 6.94
C THR A 325 -23.10 18.19 8.38
N LEU A 326 -22.09 18.42 9.22
CA LEU A 326 -22.22 18.22 10.66
C LEU A 326 -22.87 19.48 11.25
N ARG A 327 -24.09 19.32 11.79
CA ARG A 327 -24.77 20.30 12.64
C ARG A 327 -24.22 20.24 14.06
#